data_AF-A0A966QR37-F1
#
_entry.id   AF-A0A966QR37-F1
#
_cell.length_a   1.000
_cell.length_b   1.000
_cell.length_c   1.000
_cell.angle_alpha   90.00
_cell.angle_beta   90.00
_cell.angle_gamma   90.00
#
_symmetry.space_group_name_H-M   'P 1'
#
loop_
_entity.id
_entity.type
_entity.pdbx_description
1 polymer ?
#
loop_
_entity_poly.entity_id
_entity_poly.type
_entity_poly.pdbx_seq_one_letter_code
_entity_poly.pdbx_strand_id
1 'polypeptide(L)' 'MAAGILTWEILAPDGELLSEAVDRYRRRHPWLTATVITYLSAHLLRVVPRHVDPLHRLASLGR' A
#
# COMPACT_ATOMS: atom_id res chain seq x y z
N MET A 1 -3.06 -11.03 -9.28
CA MET A 1 -3.17 -10.11 -8.13
C MET A 1 -3.97 -8.86 -8.49
N ALA A 2 -3.53 -8.03 -9.45
CA ALA A 2 -4.25 -6.81 -9.83
C ALA A 2 -5.72 -7.03 -10.26
N ALA A 3 -5.99 -8.06 -11.07
CA ALA A 3 -7.35 -8.38 -11.50
C ALA A 3 -8.30 -8.72 -10.33
N GLY A 4 -7.84 -9.46 -9.32
CA GLY A 4 -8.66 -9.80 -8.16
C GLY A 4 -8.99 -8.60 -7.28
N ILE A 5 -8.04 -7.66 -7.13
CA ILE A 5 -8.26 -6.40 -6.42
C ILE A 5 -9.32 -5.56 -7.15
N LEU A 6 -9.20 -5.45 -8.48
CA LEU A 6 -10.18 -4.72 -9.30
C LEU A 6 -11.56 -5.37 -9.25
N THR A 7 -11.65 -6.70 -9.35
CA THR A 7 -12.92 -7.43 -9.24
C THR A 7 -13.57 -7.20 -7.89
N TRP A 8 -12.80 -7.22 -6.79
CA TRP A 8 -13.31 -6.93 -5.47
C TRP A 8 -13.80 -5.49 -5.34
N GLU A 9 -13.04 -4.53 -5.87
CA GLU A 9 -13.41 -3.12 -5.83
C GLU A 9 -14.68 -2.79 -6.65
N ILE A 10 -15.06 -3.65 -7.60
CA ILE A 10 -16.28 -3.49 -8.41
C ILE A 10 -17.48 -4.23 -7.80
N LEU A 11 -17.24 -5.35 -7.12
CA LEU A 11 -18.29 -6.27 -6.66
C LEU A 11 -18.54 -6.22 -5.15
N ALA A 12 -17.66 -5.59 -4.37
CA ALA A 12 -17.82 -5.54 -2.92
C ALA A 12 -19.03 -4.68 -2.51
N PRO A 13 -19.75 -5.05 -1.45
CA PRO A 13 -20.80 -4.23 -0.87
C PRO A 13 -20.27 -2.87 -0.40
N ASP A 14 -21.16 -1.87 -0.36
CA ASP A 14 -20.86 -0.56 0.24
C ASP A 14 -20.35 -0.72 1.68
N GLY A 15 -19.24 -0.06 2.02
CA GLY A 15 -18.57 -0.15 3.31
C GLY A 15 -17.44 -1.18 3.39
N GLU A 16 -17.32 -2.07 2.40
CA GLU A 16 -16.30 -3.14 2.32
C GLU A 16 -15.25 -2.91 1.22
N LEU A 17 -15.31 -1.78 0.52
CA LEU A 17 -14.32 -1.44 -0.50
C LEU A 17 -12.94 -1.21 0.13
N LEU A 18 -11.88 -1.62 -0.58
CA LEU A 18 -10.52 -1.37 -0.15
C LEU A 18 -10.26 0.15 -0.11
N SER A 19 -10.80 0.90 -1.07
CA SER A 19 -10.75 2.38 -1.05
C SER A 19 -11.41 2.98 0.18
N GLU A 20 -12.58 2.49 0.61
CA GLU A 20 -13.28 3.00 1.79
C GLU A 20 -12.54 2.67 3.09
N ALA A 21 -11.93 1.49 3.17
CA ALA A 21 -11.06 1.12 4.27
C ALA A 21 -9.85 2.05 4.36
N VAL A 22 -9.21 2.33 3.21
CA VAL A 22 -8.12 3.31 3.12
C VAL A 22 -8.60 4.71 3.52
N ASP A 23 -9.78 5.14 3.09
CA ASP A 23 -10.35 6.45 3.45
C ASP A 23 -10.64 6.56 4.95
N ARG A 24 -11.16 5.49 5.58
CA ARG A 24 -11.37 5.44 7.03
C ARG A 24 -10.04 5.55 7.78
N TYR A 25 -9.00 4.87 7.30
CA TYR A 25 -7.68 4.94 7.90
C TYR A 25 -7.01 6.30 7.67
N ARG A 26 -7.16 6.88 6.47
CA ARG A 26 -6.68 8.23 6.13
C ARG A 26 -7.33 9.31 6.97
N ARG A 27 -8.63 9.18 7.30
CA ARG A 27 -9.32 10.10 8.23
C ARG A 27 -8.73 10.07 9.64
N ARG A 28 -8.24 8.92 10.11
CA ARG A 28 -7.64 8.77 11.46
C ARG A 28 -6.15 9.11 11.49
N HIS A 29 -5.42 8.79 10.43
CA HIS A 29 -3.95 8.95 10.35
C HIS A 29 -3.51 9.52 8.99
N PRO A 30 -3.88 10.76 8.63
CA PRO A 30 -3.72 11.28 7.27
C PRO A 30 -2.27 11.28 6.79
N TRP A 31 -1.35 11.76 7.63
CA TRP A 31 0.07 11.83 7.31
C TRP A 31 0.71 10.44 7.22
N LEU A 32 0.42 9.56 8.19
CA LEU A 32 0.96 8.20 8.19
C LEU A 32 0.52 7.43 6.94
N THR A 33 -0.78 7.48 6.62
CA THR A 33 -1.35 6.80 5.45
C THR A 33 -0.72 7.31 4.16
N ALA A 34 -0.59 8.63 4.01
CA ALA A 34 0.05 9.22 2.84
C ALA A 34 1.52 8.79 2.72
N THR A 35 2.29 8.88 3.80
CA THR A 35 3.71 8.46 3.83
C THR A 35 3.88 6.99 3.46
N VAL A 36 3.07 6.10 4.02
CA VAL A 36 3.14 4.66 3.74
C VAL A 36 2.78 4.37 2.28
N ILE A 37 1.70 4.95 1.76
CA ILE A 37 1.30 4.75 0.35
C ILE A 37 2.38 5.26 -0.61
N THR A 38 2.90 6.47 -0.37
CA THR A 38 3.96 7.04 -1.21
C THR A 38 5.23 6.19 -1.16
N TYR A 39 5.65 5.75 0.04
CA TYR A 39 6.82 4.89 0.20
C TYR A 39 6.64 3.55 -0.51
N LEU A 40 5.51 2.86 -0.30
CA LEU A 40 5.24 1.58 -0.96
C LEU A 40 5.16 1.72 -2.47
N SER A 41 4.55 2.79 -2.98
CA SER A 41 4.49 3.04 -4.43
C SER A 41 5.90 3.26 -5.00
N ALA A 42 6.71 4.08 -4.34
CA ALA A 42 8.10 4.32 -4.75
C ALA A 42 8.97 3.06 -4.66
N HIS A 43 8.76 2.23 -3.64
CA HIS A 43 9.42 0.93 -3.46
C HIS A 43 9.06 -0.03 -4.60
N LEU A 44 7.77 -0.23 -4.87
CA LEU A 44 7.27 -1.12 -5.92
C LEU A 44 7.73 -0.70 -7.31
N LEU A 45 7.75 0.61 -7.57
CA LEU A 45 8.25 1.19 -8.82
C LEU A 45 9.79 1.22 -8.90
N ARG A 46 10.50 0.75 -7.87
CA ARG A 46 11.97 0.79 -7.77
C ARG A 46 12.57 2.19 -7.95
N VAL A 47 11.79 3.21 -7.62
CA VAL A 47 12.24 4.61 -7.62
C VAL A 47 13.16 4.86 -6.43
N VAL A 48 12.95 4.15 -5.32
CA VAL A 48 13.81 4.24 -4.14
C VAL A 48 15.12 3.47 -4.40
N PRO A 49 16.29 4.12 -4.23
CA PRO A 49 17.56 3.43 -4.34
C PRO A 49 17.68 2.31 -3.29
N ARG A 50 18.18 1.14 -3.69
CA ARG A 50 18.25 -0.09 -2.85
C ARG A 50 18.89 0.12 -1.47
N HIS A 51 19.82 1.06 -1.35
CA HIS A 51 20.54 1.35 -0.10
C HIS A 51 19.68 2.12 0.92
N VAL A 52 18.62 2.81 0.47
CA VAL A 52 17.70 3.60 1.29
C VAL A 52 16.33 2.92 1.41
N ASP A 53 16.26 1.62 1.07
CA ASP A 53 15.03 0.86 1.07
C ASP A 53 15.00 -0.14 2.24
N PRO A 54 14.41 0.24 3.39
CA PRO A 54 14.32 -0.63 4.56
C PRO A 54 13.64 -1.97 4.28
N LEU A 55 12.58 -1.98 3.45
CA LEU A 55 11.87 -3.20 3.07
C LEU A 55 12.77 -4.16 2.29
N HIS A 56 13.66 -3.65 1.44
CA HIS A 56 14.61 -4.49 0.72
C HIS A 56 15.62 -5.14 1.67
N ARG A 57 16.08 -4.40 2.69
CA ARG A 57 16.98 -4.95 3.71
C ARG A 57 16.27 -5.97 4.61
N LEU A 58 15.04 -5.70 5.04
CA LEU A 58 14.24 -6.65 5.83
C LEU A 58 13.94 -7.94 5.06
N ALA A 59 13.57 -7.84 3.77
CA ALA A 59 13.36 -9.00 2.92
C ALA A 59 14.65 -9.82 2.67
N SER A 60 15.83 -9.19 2.79
CA SER A 60 17.12 -9.89 2.68
C SER A 60 17.56 -10.61 3.95
N LEU A 61 17.04 -10.22 5.12
CA LEU A 61 17.36 -10.85 6.42
C LEU A 61 16.55 -12.12 6.70
N GLY A 62 15.38 -12.28 6.05
CA GLY A 62 14.51 -13.44 6.20
C GLY A 62 14.78 -14.58 5.22
N ARG A 63 15.91 -14.55 4.50
CA ARG A 63 16.32 -15.57 3.51
C ARG A 63 17.61 -16.23 3.96
#